data_AF-A0A3B8XQ70-F1
#
_entry.id   AF-A0A3B8XQ70-F1
#
_cell.length_a   1.000
_cell.length_b   1.000
_cell.length_c   1.000
_cell.angle_alpha   90.00
_cell.angle_beta   90.00
_cell.angle_gamma   90.00
#
_symmetry.space_group_name_H-M   'P 1'
#
loop_
_entity.id
_entity.type
_entity.pdbx_description
1 polymer ?
#
loop_
_entity_poly.entity_id
_entity_poly.type
_entity_poly.pdbx_seq_one_letter_code
_entity_poly.pdbx_strand_id
1 'polypeptide(L)'
;SGKDPTKVDRSAAYAARYLAKNVVAAGLSERCTIQLSYAIGVSKPLSIYCDLHGTGKVDEEAIEKAVAKCMDLSPRGIREHLQLNKPIYERTAAYGHFGREPDADGGFSWEKTDLADKIAAEIR
;
A
#
# COMPACT_ATOMS: atom_id res chain seq x y z
N SER A 1 10.06 13.46 -4.89
CA SER A 1 9.13 14.14 -5.83
C SER A 1 9.67 14.12 -7.26
N GLY A 2 8.89 14.55 -8.26
CA GLY A 2 9.31 14.61 -9.68
C GLY A 2 9.27 13.30 -10.46
N LYS A 3 8.91 12.17 -9.83
CA LYS A 3 8.84 10.85 -10.47
C LYS A 3 7.43 10.52 -10.93
N ASP A 4 7.23 10.09 -12.17
CA ASP A 4 5.94 9.56 -12.61
C ASP A 4 5.60 8.23 -11.87
N PRO A 5 4.35 7.76 -11.87
CA PRO A 5 3.95 6.61 -11.05
C PRO A 5 4.41 5.25 -11.60
N THR A 6 5.10 5.18 -12.74
CA THR A 6 5.78 3.96 -13.19
C THR A 6 7.04 3.69 -12.36
N LYS A 7 7.57 4.68 -11.64
CA LYS A 7 8.73 4.52 -10.75
C LYS A 7 8.28 3.95 -9.41
N VAL A 8 8.68 2.70 -9.14
CA VAL A 8 8.31 1.97 -7.92
C VAL A 8 8.72 2.69 -6.64
N ASP A 9 9.79 3.50 -6.66
CA ASP A 9 10.17 4.37 -5.53
C ASP A 9 9.02 5.25 -5.02
N ARG A 10 8.10 5.64 -5.91
CA ARG A 10 6.88 6.37 -5.55
C ARG A 10 5.71 5.42 -5.38
N SER A 11 5.37 4.66 -6.43
CA SER A 11 4.13 3.89 -6.45
C SER A 11 4.13 2.75 -5.45
N ALA A 12 5.22 2.00 -5.31
CA ALA A 12 5.29 0.92 -4.33
C ALA A 12 5.36 1.44 -2.89
N ALA A 13 6.00 2.60 -2.64
CA ALA A 13 5.95 3.25 -1.34
C ALA A 13 4.52 3.65 -0.94
N TYR A 14 3.73 4.18 -1.89
CA TYR A 14 2.31 4.48 -1.67
C TYR A 14 1.48 3.20 -1.46
N ALA A 15 1.76 2.14 -2.23
CA ALA A 15 1.11 0.85 -2.03
C ALA A 15 1.42 0.25 -0.65
N ALA A 16 2.68 0.29 -0.21
CA ALA A 16 3.08 -0.19 1.11
C ALA A 16 2.36 0.58 2.24
N ARG A 17 2.25 1.91 2.11
CA ARG A 17 1.44 2.73 3.03
C ARG A 17 -0.02 2.28 3.02
N TYR A 18 -0.62 2.15 1.84
CA TYR A 18 -2.01 1.77 1.68
C TYR A 18 -2.30 0.42 2.33
N LEU A 19 -1.48 -0.59 2.04
CA LEU A 19 -1.60 -1.92 2.63
C LEU A 19 -1.45 -1.88 4.16
N ALA A 20 -0.38 -1.27 4.69
CA ALA A 20 -0.15 -1.20 6.13
C ALA A 20 -1.29 -0.47 6.86
N LYS A 21 -1.80 0.64 6.28
CA LYS A 21 -2.95 1.38 6.83
C LYS A 21 -4.20 0.52 6.85
N ASN A 22 -4.45 -0.27 5.80
CA ASN A 22 -5.60 -1.18 5.74
C ASN A 22 -5.47 -2.36 6.71
N VAL A 23 -4.27 -2.89 6.94
CA VAL A 23 -4.02 -3.94 7.96
C VAL A 23 -4.39 -3.44 9.36
N VAL A 24 -3.95 -2.23 9.72
CA VAL A 24 -4.30 -1.61 11.00
C VAL A 24 -5.79 -1.27 11.07
N ALA A 25 -6.37 -0.73 10.00
CA ALA A 25 -7.80 -0.41 9.94
C ALA A 25 -8.71 -1.66 10.02
N ALA A 26 -8.23 -2.81 9.54
CA ALA A 26 -8.89 -4.10 9.69
C ALA A 26 -8.84 -4.64 11.14
N GLY A 27 -8.14 -3.95 12.05
CA GLY A 27 -8.01 -4.34 13.44
C GLY A 27 -7.10 -5.55 13.68
N LEU A 28 -6.26 -5.90 12.69
CA LEU A 28 -5.36 -7.05 12.72
C LEU A 28 -4.09 -6.78 13.52
N SER A 29 -3.70 -5.52 13.67
CA SER A 29 -2.62 -5.05 14.54
C SER A 29 -2.78 -3.58 14.91
N GLU A 30 -2.02 -3.12 15.90
CA GLU A 30 -1.91 -1.68 16.23
C GLU A 30 -0.81 -0.99 15.39
N ARG A 31 0.22 -1.76 15.00
CA ARG A 31 1.35 -1.31 14.19
C ARG A 31 1.59 -2.30 13.07
N CYS A 32 1.96 -1.81 11.90
CA CYS A 32 2.26 -2.62 10.73
C CYS A 32 3.31 -1.93 9.87
N THR A 33 4.39 -2.63 9.55
CA THR A 33 5.33 -2.25 8.51
C THR A 33 5.21 -3.25 7.36
N ILE A 34 5.09 -2.74 6.14
CA ILE A 34 5.15 -3.54 4.92
C ILE A 34 6.39 -3.10 4.12
N GLN A 35 7.20 -4.07 3.72
CA GLN A 35 8.32 -3.88 2.81
C GLN A 35 8.03 -4.58 1.48
N LEU A 36 8.30 -3.90 0.37
CA LEU A 36 8.21 -4.44 -0.99
C LEU A 36 9.56 -4.30 -1.68
N SER A 37 10.00 -5.34 -2.38
CA SER A 37 11.23 -5.32 -3.17
C SER A 37 10.96 -5.68 -4.64
N TYR A 38 11.71 -5.08 -5.56
CA TYR A 38 11.57 -5.30 -7.01
C TYR A 38 12.95 -5.42 -7.65
N ALA A 39 13.07 -6.31 -8.64
CA ALA A 39 14.19 -6.32 -9.58
C ALA A 39 13.86 -5.46 -10.80
N ILE A 40 14.87 -4.81 -11.37
CA ILE A 40 14.72 -4.07 -12.63
C ILE A 40 14.22 -5.01 -13.74
N GLY A 41 13.15 -4.61 -14.44
CA GLY A 41 12.53 -5.40 -15.50
C GLY A 41 11.59 -6.52 -15.03
N VAL A 42 11.45 -6.76 -13.71
CA VAL A 42 10.52 -7.74 -13.15
C VAL A 42 9.24 -7.04 -12.68
N SER A 43 8.10 -7.50 -13.17
CA SER A 43 6.81 -6.83 -12.92
C SER A 43 6.25 -7.10 -11.53
N LYS A 44 6.44 -8.30 -10.98
CA LYS A 44 5.98 -8.68 -9.65
C LYS A 44 7.06 -8.39 -8.59
N PRO A 45 6.69 -8.09 -7.34
CA PRO A 45 7.67 -7.95 -6.27
C PRO A 45 8.43 -9.27 -6.06
N LEU A 46 9.71 -9.18 -5.73
CA LEU A 46 10.51 -10.34 -5.33
C LEU A 46 10.13 -10.82 -3.93
N SER A 47 9.83 -9.88 -3.05
CA SER A 47 9.38 -10.16 -1.69
C SER A 47 8.33 -9.16 -1.23
N ILE A 48 7.46 -9.65 -0.35
CA ILE A 48 6.56 -8.88 0.50
C ILE A 48 6.93 -9.32 1.92
N TYR A 49 7.28 -8.39 2.79
CA TYR A 49 7.58 -8.68 4.18
C TYR A 49 6.69 -7.85 5.10
N CYS A 50 6.17 -8.48 6.14
CA CYS A 50 5.36 -7.83 7.17
C CYS A 50 6.04 -7.92 8.54
N ASP A 51 5.97 -6.82 9.30
CA ASP A 51 6.33 -6.76 10.72
C ASP A 51 5.19 -6.07 11.47
N LEU A 52 4.55 -6.79 12.40
CA LEU A 52 3.44 -6.27 13.22
C LEU A 52 3.92 -5.71 14.55
N HIS A 53 5.24 -5.65 14.77
CA HIS A 53 5.90 -5.06 15.94
C HIS A 53 5.41 -5.66 17.27
N GLY A 54 5.07 -6.96 17.27
CA GLY A 54 4.50 -7.64 18.44
C GLY A 54 3.07 -7.22 18.81
N THR A 55 2.39 -6.44 17.95
CA THR A 55 0.99 -5.99 18.16
C THR A 55 -0.02 -6.78 17.33
N GLY A 56 0.44 -7.80 16.61
CA GLY A 56 -0.37 -8.61 15.71
C GLY A 56 -1.34 -9.53 16.46
N LYS A 57 -2.55 -9.67 15.92
CA LYS A 57 -3.53 -10.68 16.32
C LYS A 57 -3.49 -11.93 15.44
N VAL A 58 -2.66 -11.90 14.40
CA VAL A 58 -2.47 -12.93 13.38
C VAL A 58 -0.99 -12.97 12.98
N ASP A 59 -0.56 -14.07 12.36
CA ASP A 59 0.82 -14.20 11.89
C ASP A 59 1.12 -13.25 10.72
N GLU A 60 2.34 -12.72 10.71
CA GLU A 60 2.83 -11.81 9.65
C GLU A 60 2.78 -12.45 8.26
N GLU A 61 3.08 -13.75 8.16
CA GLU A 61 3.00 -14.50 6.90
C GLU A 61 1.55 -14.55 6.35
N ALA A 62 0.54 -14.56 7.24
CA ALA A 62 -0.86 -14.51 6.80
C ALA A 62 -1.18 -13.15 6.19
N ILE A 63 -0.65 -12.06 6.75
CA ILE A 63 -0.77 -10.71 6.18
C ILE A 63 -0.11 -10.64 4.81
N GLU A 64 1.14 -11.13 4.68
CA GLU A 64 1.89 -11.14 3.42
C GLU A 64 1.10 -11.81 2.29
N LYS A 65 0.52 -12.99 2.57
CA LYS A 65 -0.33 -13.73 1.63
C LYS A 65 -1.63 -12.99 1.32
N ALA A 66 -2.30 -12.44 2.33
CA ALA A 66 -3.56 -11.74 2.15
C ALA A 66 -3.40 -10.49 1.28
N VAL A 67 -2.40 -9.64 1.54
CA VAL A 67 -2.18 -8.41 0.76
C VAL A 67 -1.81 -8.71 -0.69
N ALA A 68 -1.03 -9.77 -0.94
CA ALA A 68 -0.65 -10.22 -2.28
C ALA A 68 -1.87 -10.66 -3.12
N LYS A 69 -2.91 -11.21 -2.48
CA LYS A 69 -4.18 -11.57 -3.13
C LYS A 69 -5.12 -10.37 -3.27
N CYS A 70 -5.07 -9.44 -2.34
CA CYS A 70 -6.02 -8.33 -2.30
C CYS A 70 -5.75 -7.27 -3.36
N MET A 71 -4.49 -7.05 -3.73
CA MET A 71 -4.05 -6.01 -4.65
C MET A 71 -2.95 -6.52 -5.59
N ASP A 72 -3.04 -6.24 -6.89
CA ASP A 72 -1.92 -6.50 -7.81
C ASP A 72 -0.78 -5.51 -7.56
N LEU A 73 0.29 -6.00 -6.94
CA LEU A 73 1.48 -5.21 -6.61
C LEU A 73 2.46 -5.03 -7.78
N SER A 74 2.05 -5.33 -9.01
CA SER A 74 2.81 -4.88 -10.18
C SER A 74 2.76 -3.35 -10.34
N PRO A 75 3.77 -2.70 -10.96
CA PRO A 75 3.72 -1.26 -11.22
C PRO A 75 2.45 -0.81 -11.94
N ARG A 76 1.90 -1.67 -12.83
CA ARG A 76 0.62 -1.41 -13.50
C ARG A 76 -0.56 -1.55 -12.54
N GLY A 77 -0.62 -2.66 -11.82
CA GLY A 77 -1.70 -2.93 -10.86
C GLY A 77 -1.81 -1.85 -9.79
N ILE A 78 -0.69 -1.39 -9.24
CA ILE A 78 -0.66 -0.28 -8.27
C ILE A 78 -1.22 1.00 -8.89
N ARG A 79 -0.79 1.35 -10.10
CA ARG A 79 -1.23 2.56 -10.80
C ARG A 79 -2.73 2.54 -11.09
N GLU A 80 -3.25 1.40 -11.51
CA GLU A 80 -4.67 1.22 -11.84
C GLU A 80 -5.52 1.25 -10.57
N HIS A 81 -5.13 0.48 -9.54
CA HIS A 81 -5.87 0.38 -8.29
C HIS A 81 -5.94 1.73 -7.55
N LEU A 82 -4.81 2.42 -7.40
CA LEU A 82 -4.75 3.73 -6.73
C LEU A 82 -5.06 4.91 -7.66
N GLN A 83 -5.40 4.66 -8.93
CA GLN A 83 -5.70 5.67 -9.95
C GLN A 83 -4.64 6.78 -10.07
N LEU A 84 -3.36 6.38 -10.10
CA LEU A 84 -2.23 7.30 -10.01
C LEU A 84 -1.96 8.10 -11.29
N ASN A 85 -2.62 7.79 -12.41
CA ASN A 85 -2.41 8.52 -13.66
C ASN A 85 -3.24 9.83 -13.72
N LYS A 86 -3.02 10.71 -12.75
CA LYS A 86 -3.72 12.00 -12.56
C LYS A 86 -2.75 13.07 -12.04
N PRO A 87 -3.04 14.37 -12.26
CA PRO A 87 -2.20 15.47 -11.77
C PRO A 87 -2.43 15.78 -10.27
N ILE A 88 -2.19 14.79 -9.40
CA ILE A 88 -2.51 14.86 -7.95
C ILE A 88 -1.28 15.05 -7.04
N TYR A 89 -0.09 15.27 -7.61
CA TYR A 89 1.17 15.13 -6.88
C TYR A 89 1.73 16.40 -6.25
N GLU A 90 1.40 17.59 -6.77
CA GLU A 90 1.99 18.86 -6.32
C GLU A 90 1.76 19.07 -4.81
N ARG A 91 0.52 18.85 -4.36
CA ARG A 91 0.12 18.97 -2.95
C ARG A 91 0.88 18.03 -2.00
N THR A 92 1.51 16.98 -2.53
CA THR A 92 2.27 16.01 -1.75
C THR A 92 3.72 16.44 -1.51
N ALA A 93 4.20 17.48 -2.19
CA ALA A 93 5.60 17.93 -2.13
C ALA A 93 5.96 18.67 -0.82
N ALA A 94 4.98 19.01 0.00
CA ALA A 94 5.16 19.63 1.30
C ALA A 94 4.23 18.97 2.33
N TYR A 95 4.61 19.05 3.62
CA TYR A 95 3.84 18.53 4.76
C TYR A 95 3.57 17.01 4.74
N GLY A 96 4.39 16.27 4.00
CA GLY A 96 4.34 14.80 3.98
C GLY A 96 3.37 14.22 2.94
N HIS A 97 3.73 13.03 2.47
CA HIS A 97 2.92 12.24 1.53
C HIS A 97 1.86 11.39 2.23
N PHE A 98 1.97 11.19 3.54
CA PHE A 98 1.16 10.24 4.32
C PHE A 98 0.48 10.92 5.50
N GLY A 99 -0.63 10.33 5.98
CA GLY A 99 -1.38 10.81 7.15
C GLY A 99 -2.34 11.97 6.87
N ARG A 100 -2.66 12.21 5.59
CA ARG A 100 -3.63 13.22 5.16
C ARG A 100 -4.85 12.52 4.57
N GLU A 101 -6.03 13.11 4.71
CA GLU A 101 -7.26 12.51 4.20
C GLU A 101 -7.28 12.38 2.67
N PRO A 102 -7.89 11.32 2.11
CA PRO A 102 -8.05 11.15 0.67
C PRO A 102 -9.01 12.18 0.08
N ASP A 103 -8.60 12.78 -1.03
CA ASP A 103 -9.38 13.80 -1.74
C ASP A 103 -10.30 13.17 -2.81
N ALA A 104 -11.39 13.87 -3.14
CA ALA A 104 -12.37 13.41 -4.14
C ALA A 104 -11.78 13.27 -5.56
N ASP A 105 -10.74 14.05 -5.89
CA ASP A 105 -10.05 13.98 -7.19
C ASP A 105 -9.04 12.81 -7.28
N GLY A 106 -8.85 12.06 -6.20
CA GLY A 106 -7.91 10.96 -6.07
C GLY A 106 -6.60 11.33 -5.41
N GLY A 107 -6.43 12.58 -4.94
CA GLY A 107 -5.35 12.95 -4.03
C GLY A 107 -5.29 12.02 -2.82
N PHE A 108 -4.09 11.59 -2.44
CA PHE A 108 -3.87 10.67 -1.32
C PHE A 108 -4.73 9.39 -1.36
N SER A 109 -5.00 8.83 -2.55
CA SER A 109 -5.77 7.58 -2.67
C SER A 109 -5.21 6.41 -1.84
N TRP A 110 -3.91 6.40 -1.57
CA TRP A 110 -3.22 5.46 -0.68
C TRP A 110 -3.51 5.65 0.83
N GLU A 111 -4.28 6.67 1.20
CA GLU A 111 -4.74 6.89 2.57
C GLU A 111 -6.16 6.34 2.81
N LYS A 112 -6.81 5.76 1.80
CA LYS A 112 -8.08 5.05 2.00
C LYS A 112 -7.89 3.76 2.78
N THR A 113 -8.95 3.30 3.44
CA THR A 113 -9.01 2.04 4.20
C THR A 113 -10.07 1.08 3.65
N ASP A 114 -10.31 1.15 2.35
CA ASP A 114 -11.33 0.39 1.61
C ASP A 114 -10.93 -1.06 1.27
N LEU A 115 -9.70 -1.47 1.60
CA LEU A 115 -9.22 -2.84 1.48
C LEU A 115 -9.27 -3.62 2.80
N ALA A 116 -9.57 -2.95 3.92
CA ALA A 116 -9.51 -3.52 5.26
C ALA A 116 -10.37 -4.79 5.40
N ASP A 117 -11.65 -4.71 5.00
CA ASP A 117 -12.57 -5.86 5.06
C ASP A 117 -12.11 -7.01 4.17
N LYS A 118 -11.57 -6.71 2.99
CA LYS A 118 -11.07 -7.72 2.05
C LYS A 118 -9.84 -8.44 2.61
N ILE A 119 -8.91 -7.70 3.23
CA ILE A 119 -7.74 -8.29 3.90
C ILE A 119 -8.18 -9.15 5.07
N ALA A 120 -9.09 -8.67 5.92
CA ALA A 120 -9.60 -9.43 7.05
C ALA A 120 -10.29 -10.73 6.60
N ALA A 121 -11.00 -10.71 5.46
CA ALA A 121 -11.65 -11.89 4.91
C ALA A 121 -10.68 -12.96 4.40
N GLU A 122 -9.51 -12.58 3.86
CA GLU A 122 -8.50 -13.53 3.36
C GLU A 122 -7.72 -14.26 4.46
N ILE A 123 -7.86 -13.84 5.72
CA ILE A 123 -7.14 -14.40 6.88
C ILE A 123 -8.04 -15.32 7.71
N ARG A 124 -9.37 -15.24 7.53
CA ARG A 124 -10.35 -16.13 8.18
C ARG A 124 -10.46 -17.45 7.45
#